data_AF-A0A924U529-F1
#
_entry.id   AF-A0A924U529-F1
#
_cell.length_a   1.000
_cell.length_b   1.000
_cell.length_c   1.000
_cell.angle_alpha   90.00
_cell.angle_beta   90.00
_cell.angle_gamma   90.00
#
_symmetry.space_group_name_H-M   'P 1'
#
loop_
_entity.id
_entity.type
_entity.pdbx_description
1 polymer ?
#
loop_
_entity_poly.entity_id
_entity_poly.type
_entity_poly.pdbx_seq_one_letter_code
_entity_poly.pdbx_strand_id
1 'polypeptide(L)'
;VKCFRDEDLRADRQPEFTQIDIETSFLTEEEIRTMFEGMIRSTFHHAIGVELPPFPVMTWAEAMRLYGSDKPDLRVKLAFTDLTDVMRDVDFKVFSGPAQMADGRVVALRVPGGAEMSRGEIDAYTEFVKIYGAKGLAWIKVNDVDKGREGLQSPVVKNLHDAALAEIIRRTGAANGDLLFFGADRAKVVNDAIGALRVKVGHSEFGKARGLVQGAWEPLWVVDFPMFEHDDAAGRWNAVHHPFTAPKDGHEDWLETDPGRCISKAYDVVLNGIELGGGSVRIHREEVQSKVFRALKIDAEEASSKFGFLLDALQYGAPPHGGIAIGLDRFVMLMTGAESLRDVIAFPKTQRAQDLLTNAPSAVDEKQLRELHIRLRNAQAVVG
;
A
#
# COMPACT_ATOMS: atom_id res chain seq x y z
N VAL A 1 -22.57 2.43 5.99
CA VAL A 1 -23.06 2.90 4.67
C VAL A 1 -22.71 1.88 3.59
N LYS A 2 -23.51 1.79 2.53
CA LYS A 2 -23.17 1.00 1.33
C LYS A 2 -22.41 1.86 0.35
N CYS A 3 -21.35 1.31 -0.23
CA CYS A 3 -20.42 2.01 -1.12
C CYS A 3 -20.29 1.23 -2.43
N PHE A 4 -20.11 1.96 -3.53
CA PHE A 4 -20.07 1.40 -4.88
C PHE A 4 -18.83 1.92 -5.61
N ARG A 5 -18.04 1.02 -6.20
CA ARG A 5 -16.88 1.35 -7.03
C ARG A 5 -16.85 0.44 -8.25
N ASP A 6 -16.88 1.03 -9.44
CA ASP A 6 -16.78 0.31 -10.71
C ASP A 6 -15.30 0.14 -11.09
N GLU A 7 -14.64 -0.79 -10.39
CA GLU A 7 -13.23 -1.13 -10.55
C GLU A 7 -13.04 -2.64 -10.66
N ASP A 8 -11.90 -3.07 -11.21
CA ASP A 8 -11.54 -4.48 -11.26
C ASP A 8 -11.50 -5.13 -9.86
N LEU A 9 -12.17 -6.28 -9.73
CA LEU A 9 -12.30 -6.98 -8.47
C LEU A 9 -11.05 -7.79 -8.13
N ARG A 10 -10.81 -7.98 -6.82
CA ARG A 10 -9.73 -8.79 -6.23
C ARG A 10 -10.29 -9.64 -5.09
N ALA A 11 -9.47 -10.50 -4.49
CA ALA A 11 -9.89 -11.32 -3.35
C ALA A 11 -10.45 -10.49 -2.18
N ASP A 12 -9.92 -9.27 -2.02
CA ASP A 12 -10.24 -8.29 -0.99
C ASP A 12 -11.02 -7.06 -1.53
N ARG A 13 -11.69 -7.18 -2.69
CA ARG A 13 -12.46 -6.08 -3.31
C ARG A 13 -13.75 -6.57 -3.99
N GLN A 14 -14.86 -5.87 -3.72
CA GLN A 14 -16.18 -6.08 -4.31
C GLN A 14 -16.71 -4.75 -4.88
N PRO A 15 -17.56 -4.76 -5.93
CA PRO A 15 -18.07 -3.55 -6.56
C PRO A 15 -19.09 -2.83 -5.68
N GLU A 16 -19.79 -3.60 -4.85
CA GLU A 16 -20.61 -3.12 -3.73
C GLU A 16 -19.97 -3.64 -2.43
N PHE A 17 -19.72 -2.75 -1.49
CA PHE A 17 -19.12 -3.08 -0.19
C PHE A 17 -19.71 -2.20 0.91
N THR A 18 -19.45 -2.54 2.17
CA THR A 18 -20.02 -1.87 3.33
C THR A 18 -18.93 -1.17 4.13
N GLN A 19 -19.15 0.10 4.47
CA GLN A 19 -18.24 0.86 5.31
C GLN A 19 -18.89 1.27 6.63
N ILE A 20 -18.10 1.27 7.71
CA ILE A 20 -18.39 2.03 8.93
C ILE A 20 -17.78 3.41 8.72
N ASP A 21 -18.63 4.40 8.47
CA ASP A 21 -18.23 5.77 8.13
C ASP A 21 -18.49 6.68 9.31
N ILE A 22 -17.47 7.42 9.75
CA ILE A 22 -17.54 8.30 10.92
C ILE A 22 -16.80 9.58 10.60
N GLU A 23 -17.45 10.70 10.91
CA GLU A 23 -16.88 12.04 10.82
C GLU A 23 -17.06 12.73 12.18
N THR A 24 -16.10 13.58 12.55
CA THR A 24 -16.06 14.30 13.82
C THR A 24 -15.69 15.76 13.57
N SER A 25 -16.09 16.64 14.49
CA SER A 25 -15.73 18.06 14.46
C SER A 25 -14.91 18.41 15.69
N PHE A 26 -13.98 19.35 15.53
CA PHE A 26 -13.10 19.88 16.59
C PHE A 26 -12.17 18.84 17.24
N LEU A 27 -11.90 17.72 16.56
CA LEU A 27 -10.90 16.75 16.96
C LEU A 27 -9.67 16.82 16.06
N THR A 28 -8.52 16.57 16.67
CA THR A 28 -7.24 16.40 16.00
C THR A 28 -7.10 15.01 15.38
N GLU A 29 -6.10 14.85 14.50
CA GLU A 29 -5.73 13.57 13.90
C GLU A 29 -5.51 12.47 14.95
N GLU A 30 -4.81 12.79 16.05
CA GLU A 30 -4.49 11.86 17.12
C GLU A 30 -5.72 11.45 17.95
N GLU A 31 -6.62 12.40 18.23
CA GLU A 31 -7.87 12.12 18.95
C GLU A 31 -8.81 11.23 18.12
N ILE A 32 -8.89 11.47 16.81
CA ILE A 32 -9.67 10.61 15.90
C ILE A 32 -9.10 9.19 15.89
N ARG A 33 -7.78 9.03 15.70
CA ARG A 33 -7.12 7.71 15.71
C ARG A 33 -7.31 7.00 17.05
N THR A 34 -7.19 7.71 18.17
CA THR A 34 -7.37 7.15 19.53
C THR A 34 -8.78 6.62 19.75
N MET A 35 -9.79 7.41 19.35
CA MET A 35 -11.20 7.00 19.42
C MET A 35 -11.45 5.73 18.60
N PHE A 36 -10.89 5.71 17.38
CA PHE A 36 -11.06 4.60 16.45
C PHE A 36 -10.33 3.33 16.86
N GLU A 37 -9.11 3.46 17.36
CA GLU A 37 -8.38 2.35 17.95
C GLU A 37 -9.19 1.73 19.11
N GLY A 38 -9.75 2.57 19.99
CA GLY A 38 -10.64 2.10 21.06
C GLY A 38 -11.84 1.30 20.54
N MET A 39 -12.49 1.78 19.48
CA MET A 39 -13.60 1.06 18.82
C MET A 39 -13.16 -0.29 18.25
N ILE A 40 -12.03 -0.35 17.54
CA ILE A 40 -11.53 -1.59 16.93
C ILE A 40 -11.16 -2.60 18.03
N ARG A 41 -10.38 -2.18 19.03
CA ARG A 41 -9.95 -3.05 20.15
C ARG A 41 -11.16 -3.59 20.92
N SER A 42 -12.13 -2.71 21.24
CA SER A 42 -13.37 -3.11 21.90
C SER A 42 -14.17 -4.12 21.06
N THR A 43 -14.28 -3.90 19.76
CA THR A 43 -15.03 -4.81 18.87
C THR A 43 -14.35 -6.18 18.78
N PHE A 44 -13.02 -6.24 18.65
CA PHE A 44 -12.27 -7.51 18.67
C PHE A 44 -12.45 -8.28 19.98
N HIS A 45 -12.40 -7.58 21.12
CA HIS A 45 -12.64 -8.18 22.43
C HIS A 45 -14.05 -8.80 22.51
N HIS A 46 -15.08 -8.03 22.20
CA HIS A 46 -16.46 -8.48 22.35
C HIS A 46 -16.90 -9.51 21.31
N ALA A 47 -16.39 -9.42 20.07
CA ALA A 47 -16.80 -10.30 18.98
C ALA A 47 -16.10 -11.66 19.02
N ILE A 48 -14.79 -11.69 19.30
CA ILE A 48 -13.97 -12.91 19.20
C ILE A 48 -13.05 -13.16 20.41
N GLY A 49 -13.18 -12.38 21.49
CA GLY A 49 -12.40 -12.57 22.72
C GLY A 49 -10.91 -12.24 22.58
N VAL A 50 -10.53 -11.47 21.55
CA VAL A 50 -9.13 -11.09 21.30
C VAL A 50 -8.83 -9.72 21.87
N GLU A 51 -7.85 -9.66 22.77
CA GLU A 51 -7.26 -8.40 23.25
C GLU A 51 -6.19 -7.92 22.27
N LEU A 52 -6.55 -6.98 21.39
CA LEU A 52 -5.56 -6.35 20.53
C LEU A 52 -4.61 -5.45 21.36
N PRO A 53 -3.30 -5.45 21.04
CA PRO A 53 -2.35 -4.54 21.66
C PRO A 53 -2.66 -3.07 21.28
N PRO A 54 -2.06 -2.08 21.96
CA PRO A 54 -2.04 -0.70 21.47
C PRO A 54 -1.41 -0.63 20.07
N PHE A 55 -1.91 0.25 19.20
CA PHE A 55 -1.47 0.24 17.80
C PHE A 55 -0.20 1.10 17.66
N PRO A 56 0.94 0.54 17.26
CA PRO A 56 2.12 1.33 16.94
C PRO A 56 1.81 2.30 15.79
N VAL A 57 2.44 3.47 15.83
CA VAL A 57 2.33 4.48 14.78
C VAL A 57 3.62 4.47 13.97
N MET A 58 3.49 4.42 12.65
CA MET A 58 4.60 4.41 11.70
C MET A 58 4.34 5.45 10.62
N THR A 59 5.35 6.23 10.27
CA THR A 59 5.20 7.14 9.12
C THR A 59 5.15 6.35 7.82
N TRP A 60 4.44 6.85 6.82
CA TRP A 60 4.42 6.26 5.47
C TRP A 60 5.85 6.12 4.93
N ALA A 61 6.70 7.13 5.15
CA ALA A 61 8.09 7.10 4.71
C ALA A 61 8.86 5.94 5.35
N GLU A 62 8.68 5.67 6.64
CA GLU A 62 9.28 4.51 7.31
C GLU A 62 8.71 3.18 6.82
N ALA A 63 7.39 3.10 6.62
CA ALA A 63 6.73 1.89 6.12
C ALA A 63 7.25 1.51 4.72
N MET A 64 7.35 2.49 3.81
CA MET A 64 7.96 2.31 2.49
C MET A 64 9.46 2.01 2.57
N ARG A 65 10.19 2.65 3.49
CA ARG A 65 11.62 2.43 3.66
C ARG A 65 11.92 1.00 4.15
N LEU A 66 11.18 0.51 5.13
CA LEU A 66 11.45 -0.77 5.78
C LEU A 66 10.75 -1.96 5.11
N TYR A 67 9.57 -1.75 4.53
CA TYR A 67 8.71 -2.86 4.08
C TYR A 67 8.25 -2.73 2.62
N GLY A 68 8.47 -1.57 1.99
CA GLY A 68 8.02 -1.33 0.62
C GLY A 68 6.50 -1.34 0.47
N SER A 69 5.75 -1.07 1.55
CA SER A 69 4.30 -1.06 1.55
C SER A 69 3.77 -0.07 2.58
N ASP A 70 2.72 0.63 2.19
CA ASP A 70 1.86 1.49 3.02
C ASP A 70 0.93 0.69 3.96
N LYS A 71 0.87 -0.63 3.80
CA LYS A 71 0.14 -1.57 4.65
C LYS A 71 1.02 -2.76 5.06
N PRO A 72 2.09 -2.51 5.83
CA PRO A 72 3.05 -3.55 6.14
C PRO A 72 2.44 -4.66 7.01
N ASP A 73 2.67 -5.92 6.63
CA ASP A 73 2.40 -7.06 7.50
C ASP A 73 3.52 -7.16 8.55
N LEU A 74 3.28 -6.61 9.74
CA LEU A 74 4.24 -6.61 10.85
C LEU A 74 4.46 -7.99 11.48
N ARG A 75 3.63 -8.98 11.14
CA ARG A 75 3.88 -10.38 11.52
C ARG A 75 5.14 -10.90 10.86
N VAL A 76 5.48 -10.43 9.66
CA VAL A 76 6.69 -10.85 8.95
C VAL A 76 7.90 -10.10 9.51
N LYS A 77 8.84 -10.82 10.14
CA LYS A 77 10.01 -10.20 10.82
C LYS A 77 11.04 -9.58 9.87
N LEU A 78 10.95 -9.92 8.58
CA LEU A 78 11.91 -9.46 7.58
C LEU A 78 11.72 -7.96 7.31
N ALA A 79 12.80 -7.25 7.03
CA ALA A 79 12.79 -5.84 6.67
C ALA A 79 13.88 -5.53 5.63
N PHE A 80 13.71 -4.43 4.92
CA PHE A 80 14.69 -3.95 3.97
C PHE A 80 15.89 -3.35 4.68
N THR A 81 17.05 -3.56 4.09
CA THR A 81 18.26 -2.81 4.39
C THR A 81 18.60 -1.94 3.19
N ASP A 82 18.62 -0.62 3.37
CA ASP A 82 18.99 0.30 2.29
C ASP A 82 20.50 0.29 2.06
N LEU A 83 20.87 0.10 0.79
CA LEU A 83 22.24 0.00 0.32
C LEU A 83 22.50 0.97 -0.84
N THR A 84 21.60 1.91 -1.10
CA THR A 84 21.65 2.77 -2.29
C THR A 84 22.95 3.57 -2.36
N ASP A 85 23.42 4.13 -1.25
CA ASP A 85 24.65 4.91 -1.16
C ASP A 85 25.91 4.08 -1.46
N VAL A 86 25.99 2.86 -0.93
CA VAL A 86 27.18 1.99 -1.03
C VAL A 86 27.28 1.28 -2.37
N MET A 87 26.24 1.38 -3.20
CA MET A 87 26.17 0.79 -4.53
C MET A 87 26.45 1.80 -5.66
N ARG A 88 26.73 3.07 -5.34
CA ARG A 88 26.91 4.12 -6.36
C ARG A 88 28.12 3.90 -7.25
N ASP A 89 29.20 3.32 -6.73
CA ASP A 89 30.50 3.20 -7.41
C ASP A 89 30.88 1.76 -7.80
N VAL A 90 29.96 0.79 -7.64
CA VAL A 90 30.22 -0.59 -8.04
C VAL A 90 30.16 -0.75 -9.56
N ASP A 91 31.01 -1.62 -10.11
CA ASP A 91 31.08 -1.89 -11.56
C ASP A 91 29.79 -2.54 -12.10
N PHE A 92 29.03 -3.19 -11.22
CA PHE A 92 27.77 -3.82 -11.58
C PHE A 92 26.67 -2.80 -11.87
N LYS A 93 26.46 -2.47 -13.15
CA LYS A 93 25.50 -1.46 -13.62
C LYS A 93 24.05 -1.70 -13.19
N VAL A 94 23.66 -2.94 -12.91
CA VAL A 94 22.33 -3.25 -12.37
C VAL A 94 22.14 -2.64 -10.97
N PHE A 95 23.21 -2.44 -10.20
CA PHE A 95 23.17 -1.77 -8.90
C PHE A 95 23.56 -0.30 -9.00
N SER A 96 24.68 0.02 -9.67
CA SER A 96 25.15 1.41 -9.74
C SER A 96 24.26 2.32 -10.58
N GLY A 97 23.56 1.79 -11.60
CA GLY A 97 22.56 2.54 -12.35
C GLY A 97 21.46 3.07 -11.43
N PRO A 98 20.65 2.20 -10.79
CA PRO A 98 19.64 2.62 -9.84
C PRO A 98 20.17 3.46 -8.67
N ALA A 99 21.34 3.14 -8.13
CA ALA A 99 21.94 3.91 -7.05
C ALA A 99 22.24 5.38 -7.41
N GLN A 100 22.40 5.68 -8.70
CA GLN A 100 22.70 7.03 -9.20
C GLN A 100 21.45 7.82 -9.64
N MET A 101 20.29 7.17 -9.80
CA MET A 101 19.05 7.86 -10.19
C MET A 101 18.48 8.65 -9.01
N ALA A 102 17.77 9.74 -9.29
CA ALA A 102 17.12 10.55 -8.26
C ALA A 102 15.97 9.79 -7.57
N ASP A 103 15.22 8.99 -8.33
CA ASP A 103 14.12 8.13 -7.88
C ASP A 103 14.54 6.65 -7.77
N GLY A 104 15.84 6.37 -7.79
CA GLY A 104 16.38 5.04 -7.74
C GLY A 104 16.62 4.53 -6.34
N ARG A 105 16.61 3.20 -6.19
CA ARG A 105 16.79 2.55 -4.90
C ARG A 105 17.49 1.21 -5.04
N VAL A 106 18.37 0.89 -4.09
CA VAL A 106 18.96 -0.45 -3.94
C VAL A 106 18.76 -0.93 -2.51
N VAL A 107 18.04 -2.04 -2.33
CA VAL A 107 17.80 -2.65 -1.02
C VAL A 107 18.21 -4.12 -0.99
N ALA A 108 18.61 -4.58 0.18
CA ALA A 108 18.73 -6.00 0.48
C ALA A 108 17.58 -6.47 1.38
N LEU A 109 17.09 -7.69 1.13
CA LEU A 109 16.19 -8.42 2.00
C LEU A 109 16.96 -9.63 2.54
N ARG A 110 17.30 -9.59 3.83
CA ARG A 110 17.93 -10.71 4.52
C ARG A 110 16.89 -11.76 4.87
N VAL A 111 17.18 -13.01 4.53
CA VAL A 111 16.38 -14.20 4.86
C VAL A 111 17.22 -15.12 5.75
N PRO A 112 16.97 -15.12 7.08
CA PRO A 112 17.71 -15.96 8.01
C PRO A 112 17.60 -17.45 7.66
N GLY A 113 18.74 -18.15 7.60
CA GLY A 113 18.80 -19.57 7.21
C GLY A 113 18.51 -19.84 5.72
N GLY A 114 18.31 -18.80 4.91
CA GLY A 114 17.90 -18.95 3.51
C GLY A 114 18.96 -19.56 2.59
N ALA A 115 20.20 -19.75 3.04
CA ALA A 115 21.24 -20.39 2.22
C ALA A 115 20.91 -21.85 1.86
N GLU A 116 20.01 -22.49 2.60
CA GLU A 116 19.50 -23.83 2.30
C GLU A 116 18.57 -23.88 1.07
N MET A 117 17.98 -22.74 0.67
CA MET A 117 17.07 -22.71 -0.48
C MET A 117 17.79 -23.20 -1.74
N SER A 118 17.14 -24.11 -2.46
CA SER A 118 17.63 -24.62 -3.73
C SER A 118 17.68 -23.51 -4.79
N ARG A 119 18.44 -23.75 -5.86
CA ARG A 119 18.47 -22.80 -6.98
C ARG A 119 17.09 -22.63 -7.63
N GLY A 120 16.31 -23.72 -7.74
CA GLY A 120 14.96 -23.69 -8.30
C GLY A 120 13.99 -22.82 -7.49
N GLU A 121 14.09 -22.85 -6.15
CA GLU A 121 13.28 -21.96 -5.29
C GLU A 121 13.64 -20.48 -5.50
N ILE A 122 14.93 -20.17 -5.62
CA ILE A 122 15.40 -18.81 -5.90
C ILE A 122 14.92 -18.34 -7.29
N ASP A 123 14.99 -19.20 -8.31
CA ASP A 123 14.52 -18.87 -9.65
C ASP A 123 12.98 -18.66 -9.67
N ALA A 124 12.22 -19.43 -8.87
CA ALA A 124 10.78 -19.19 -8.70
C ALA A 124 10.46 -17.83 -8.06
N TYR A 125 11.25 -17.39 -7.07
CA TYR A 125 11.14 -16.04 -6.53
C TYR A 125 11.54 -14.96 -7.54
N THR A 126 12.50 -15.26 -8.43
CA THR A 126 12.88 -14.38 -9.53
C THR A 126 11.72 -14.17 -10.50
N GLU A 127 10.99 -15.21 -10.86
CA GLU A 127 9.78 -15.08 -11.70
C GLU A 127 8.66 -14.34 -10.98
N PHE A 128 8.50 -14.56 -9.67
CA PHE A 128 7.50 -13.86 -8.87
C PHE A 128 7.70 -12.33 -8.86
N VAL A 129 8.93 -11.86 -8.62
CA VAL A 129 9.19 -10.41 -8.56
C VAL A 129 9.02 -9.69 -9.91
N LYS A 130 9.15 -10.41 -11.04
CA LYS A 130 8.91 -9.86 -12.38
C LYS A 130 7.47 -9.39 -12.60
N ILE A 131 6.50 -10.00 -11.91
CA ILE A 131 5.08 -9.60 -11.95
C ILE A 131 4.92 -8.14 -11.47
N TYR A 132 5.83 -7.68 -10.60
CA TYR A 132 5.86 -6.33 -10.04
C TYR A 132 6.83 -5.40 -10.80
N GLY A 133 7.31 -5.82 -11.98
CA GLY A 133 8.16 -5.01 -12.86
C GLY A 133 9.67 -5.12 -12.61
N ALA A 134 10.12 -5.92 -11.64
CA ALA A 134 11.55 -6.14 -11.42
C ALA A 134 12.19 -6.87 -12.61
N LYS A 135 13.36 -6.42 -13.07
CA LYS A 135 14.08 -7.03 -14.20
C LYS A 135 14.78 -8.34 -13.84
N GLY A 136 14.99 -8.59 -12.56
CA GLY A 136 15.61 -9.79 -12.02
C GLY A 136 15.73 -9.73 -10.50
N LEU A 137 16.28 -10.78 -9.90
CA LEU A 137 16.47 -10.90 -8.47
C LEU A 137 17.91 -11.35 -8.19
N ALA A 138 18.78 -10.38 -7.91
CA ALA A 138 20.13 -10.69 -7.47
C ALA A 138 20.09 -11.27 -6.05
N TRP A 139 21.03 -12.16 -5.73
CA TRP A 139 21.08 -12.81 -4.43
C TRP A 139 22.50 -13.15 -4.01
N ILE A 140 22.76 -13.28 -2.71
CA ILE A 140 24.03 -13.77 -2.15
C ILE A 140 23.75 -14.76 -1.03
N LYS A 141 24.30 -15.98 -1.14
CA LYS A 141 24.34 -16.94 -0.02
C LYS A 141 25.58 -16.66 0.83
N VAL A 142 25.37 -16.52 2.12
CA VAL A 142 26.43 -16.26 3.10
C VAL A 142 26.83 -17.59 3.72
N ASN A 143 27.93 -18.18 3.24
CA ASN A 143 28.43 -19.45 3.77
C ASN A 143 29.37 -19.23 4.96
N ASP A 144 30.24 -18.23 4.87
CA ASP A 144 31.25 -17.94 5.90
C ASP A 144 31.66 -16.45 5.89
N VAL A 145 31.12 -15.64 6.80
CA VAL A 145 31.40 -14.19 6.87
C VAL A 145 32.87 -13.88 7.12
N ASP A 146 33.62 -14.76 7.81
CA ASP A 146 35.01 -14.52 8.19
C ASP A 146 35.98 -14.67 7.00
N LYS A 147 35.56 -15.35 5.94
CA LYS A 147 36.33 -15.52 4.71
C LYS A 147 36.12 -14.39 3.69
N GLY A 148 35.36 -13.36 4.06
CA GLY A 148 35.04 -12.25 3.16
C GLY A 148 34.44 -12.76 1.84
N ARG A 149 35.00 -12.33 0.71
CA ARG A 149 34.53 -12.70 -0.64
C ARG A 149 34.39 -14.21 -0.86
N GLU A 150 35.33 -15.02 -0.37
CA GLU A 150 35.34 -16.46 -0.61
C GLU A 150 34.20 -17.19 0.10
N GLY A 151 33.69 -16.61 1.19
CA GLY A 151 32.53 -17.11 1.92
C GLY A 151 31.18 -16.67 1.36
N LEU A 152 31.17 -15.85 0.30
CA LEU A 152 29.96 -15.36 -0.36
C LEU A 152 29.75 -16.07 -1.70
N GLN A 153 28.73 -16.93 -1.76
CA GLN A 153 28.38 -17.63 -2.98
C GLN A 153 27.33 -16.85 -3.76
N SER A 154 27.71 -16.31 -4.92
CA SER A 154 26.78 -15.67 -5.86
C SER A 154 27.40 -15.37 -7.22
N PRO A 155 26.59 -15.36 -8.31
CA PRO A 155 27.00 -14.77 -9.58
C PRO A 155 27.37 -13.28 -9.51
N VAL A 156 26.85 -12.51 -8.54
CA VAL A 156 27.06 -11.04 -8.48
C VAL A 156 28.31 -10.63 -7.69
N VAL A 157 28.82 -11.49 -6.80
CA VAL A 157 29.94 -11.17 -5.90
C VAL A 157 31.17 -10.68 -6.67
N LYS A 158 31.50 -11.31 -7.79
CA LYS A 158 32.64 -10.92 -8.65
C LYS A 158 32.56 -9.49 -9.22
N ASN A 159 31.38 -8.89 -9.26
CA ASN A 159 31.15 -7.55 -9.81
C ASN A 159 31.02 -6.46 -8.72
N LEU A 160 31.22 -6.84 -7.45
CA LEU A 160 31.19 -5.93 -6.30
C LEU A 160 32.59 -5.86 -5.72
N HIS A 161 33.06 -4.67 -5.34
CA HIS A 161 34.33 -4.49 -4.64
C HIS A 161 34.21 -4.89 -3.16
N ASP A 162 35.35 -5.16 -2.50
CA ASP A 162 35.36 -5.73 -1.14
C ASP A 162 34.77 -4.76 -0.10
N ALA A 163 34.91 -3.44 -0.30
CA ALA A 163 34.33 -2.44 0.59
C ALA A 163 32.79 -2.48 0.57
N ALA A 164 32.18 -2.60 -0.60
CA ALA A 164 30.73 -2.75 -0.73
C ALA A 164 30.26 -4.09 -0.11
N LEU A 165 30.98 -5.18 -0.33
CA LEU A 165 30.64 -6.49 0.26
C LEU A 165 30.69 -6.46 1.80
N ALA A 166 31.73 -5.85 2.37
CA ALA A 166 31.84 -5.68 3.82
C ALA A 166 30.67 -4.87 4.38
N GLU A 167 30.27 -3.81 3.68
CA GLU A 167 29.19 -2.94 4.11
C GLU A 167 27.80 -3.57 3.96
N ILE A 168 27.60 -4.40 2.92
CA ILE A 168 26.40 -5.25 2.78
C ILE A 168 26.24 -6.14 4.01
N ILE A 169 27.28 -6.90 4.39
CA ILE A 169 27.21 -7.83 5.52
C ILE A 169 26.99 -7.05 6.82
N ARG A 170 27.73 -5.96 7.03
CA ARG A 170 27.62 -5.13 8.23
C ARG A 170 26.23 -4.53 8.41
N ARG A 171 25.63 -3.93 7.37
CA ARG A 171 24.31 -3.28 7.46
C ARG A 171 23.16 -4.26 7.55
N THR A 172 23.22 -5.36 6.78
CA THR A 172 22.18 -6.40 6.83
C THR A 172 22.27 -7.26 8.10
N GLY A 173 23.44 -7.25 8.76
CA GLY A 173 23.74 -8.12 9.88
C GLY A 173 23.72 -9.60 9.51
N ALA A 174 23.92 -9.93 8.23
CA ALA A 174 23.85 -11.31 7.74
C ALA A 174 24.87 -12.21 8.44
N ALA A 175 24.43 -13.41 8.79
CA ALA A 175 25.26 -14.44 9.42
C ALA A 175 25.42 -15.65 8.50
N ASN A 176 26.30 -16.57 8.89
CA ASN A 176 26.48 -17.84 8.18
C ASN A 176 25.15 -18.60 8.09
N GLY A 177 24.83 -19.06 6.88
CA GLY A 177 23.57 -19.72 6.56
C GLY A 177 22.48 -18.78 6.04
N ASP A 178 22.68 -17.47 6.00
CA ASP A 178 21.67 -16.53 5.51
C ASP A 178 21.70 -16.36 3.98
N LEU A 179 20.56 -15.94 3.42
CA LEU A 179 20.43 -15.52 2.04
C LEU A 179 20.06 -14.03 1.99
N LEU A 180 20.74 -13.28 1.14
CA LEU A 180 20.38 -11.90 0.83
C LEU A 180 19.77 -11.86 -0.56
N PHE A 181 18.55 -11.36 -0.68
CA PHE A 181 17.98 -10.94 -1.97
C PHE A 181 18.20 -9.43 -2.17
N PHE A 182 18.30 -8.99 -3.42
CA PHE A 182 18.52 -7.57 -3.74
C PHE A 182 17.49 -7.09 -4.76
N GLY A 183 16.88 -5.94 -4.45
CA GLY A 183 16.10 -5.16 -5.42
C GLY A 183 16.87 -3.90 -5.80
N ALA A 184 17.04 -3.66 -7.10
CA ALA A 184 17.74 -2.50 -7.63
C ALA A 184 17.01 -2.00 -8.90
N ASP A 185 16.22 -0.94 -8.75
CA ASP A 185 15.48 -0.29 -9.84
C ASP A 185 14.95 1.07 -9.31
N ARG A 186 13.96 1.68 -9.97
CA ARG A 186 13.19 2.80 -9.40
C ARG A 186 12.54 2.40 -8.09
N ALA A 187 12.42 3.34 -7.15
CA ALA A 187 11.93 3.11 -5.80
C ALA A 187 10.58 2.39 -5.77
N LYS A 188 9.63 2.77 -6.65
CA LYS A 188 8.33 2.10 -6.77
C LYS A 188 8.47 0.61 -7.10
N VAL A 189 9.26 0.26 -8.12
CA VAL A 189 9.46 -1.14 -8.54
C VAL A 189 10.11 -1.95 -7.43
N VAL A 190 11.12 -1.38 -6.76
CA VAL A 190 11.81 -2.05 -5.65
C VAL A 190 10.86 -2.29 -4.48
N ASN A 191 10.08 -1.28 -4.10
CA ASN A 191 9.13 -1.36 -3.00
C ASN A 191 8.06 -2.42 -3.28
N ASP A 192 7.42 -2.36 -4.45
CA ASP A 192 6.38 -3.30 -4.85
C ASP A 192 6.91 -4.74 -4.92
N ALA A 193 8.04 -4.95 -5.61
CA ALA A 193 8.60 -6.28 -5.85
C ALA A 193 9.18 -6.94 -4.60
N ILE A 194 10.05 -6.23 -3.86
CA ILE A 194 10.70 -6.79 -2.68
C ILE A 194 9.73 -6.80 -1.48
N GLY A 195 8.77 -5.89 -1.43
CA GLY A 195 7.71 -5.86 -0.41
C GLY A 195 6.79 -7.07 -0.55
N ALA A 196 6.38 -7.39 -1.77
CA ALA A 196 5.63 -8.61 -2.06
C ALA A 196 6.47 -9.87 -1.79
N LEU A 197 7.75 -9.88 -2.18
CA LEU A 197 8.65 -11.01 -1.94
C LEU A 197 8.83 -11.27 -0.44
N ARG A 198 9.00 -10.20 0.35
CA ARG A 198 9.10 -10.25 1.82
C ARG A 198 7.92 -11.01 2.43
N VAL A 199 6.69 -10.63 2.06
CA VAL A 199 5.47 -11.27 2.56
C VAL A 199 5.39 -12.73 2.09
N LYS A 200 5.71 -12.99 0.81
CA LYS A 200 5.70 -14.35 0.24
C LYS A 200 6.70 -15.29 0.94
N VAL A 201 7.93 -14.82 1.18
CA VAL A 201 8.97 -15.60 1.88
C VAL A 201 8.56 -15.82 3.32
N GLY A 202 8.06 -14.80 4.02
CA GLY A 202 7.58 -14.91 5.40
C GLY A 202 6.52 -16.00 5.55
N HIS A 203 5.46 -15.97 4.74
CA HIS A 203 4.35 -16.92 4.81
C HIS A 203 4.59 -18.26 4.09
N SER A 204 5.76 -18.45 3.46
CA SER A 204 6.14 -19.75 2.88
C SER A 204 6.34 -20.81 3.95
N GLU A 205 6.29 -22.09 3.58
CA GLU A 205 6.58 -23.19 4.51
C GLU A 205 7.98 -23.09 5.12
N PHE A 206 8.97 -22.64 4.33
CA PHE A 206 10.30 -22.30 4.83
C PHE A 206 10.24 -21.20 5.90
N GLY A 207 9.53 -20.11 5.61
CA GLY A 207 9.44 -18.96 6.51
C GLY A 207 8.75 -19.29 7.83
N LYS A 208 7.68 -20.10 7.78
CA LYS A 208 7.01 -20.64 8.97
C LYS A 208 7.94 -21.55 9.77
N ALA A 209 8.63 -22.50 9.12
CA ALA A 209 9.55 -23.42 9.77
C ALA A 209 10.75 -22.72 10.45
N ARG A 210 11.17 -21.56 9.92
CA ARG A 210 12.24 -20.72 10.49
C ARG A 210 11.73 -19.60 11.41
N GLY A 211 10.43 -19.55 11.69
CA GLY A 211 9.85 -18.55 12.60
C GLY A 211 9.97 -17.11 12.09
N LEU A 212 9.93 -16.91 10.76
CA LEU A 212 9.98 -15.60 10.11
C LEU A 212 8.65 -14.83 10.22
N VAL A 213 7.59 -15.50 10.68
CA VAL A 213 6.30 -14.90 11.02
C VAL A 213 6.11 -14.97 12.54
N GLN A 214 5.54 -13.93 13.13
CA GLN A 214 5.20 -13.83 14.54
C GLN A 214 3.77 -13.33 14.73
N GLY A 215 3.24 -13.54 15.93
CA GLY A 215 1.97 -12.94 16.33
C GLY A 215 0.77 -13.47 15.56
N ALA A 216 -0.40 -13.34 16.16
CA ALA A 216 -1.66 -13.57 15.45
C ALA A 216 -2.21 -12.24 14.89
N TRP A 217 -2.01 -11.14 15.64
CA TRP A 217 -2.60 -9.83 15.37
C TRP A 217 -1.56 -8.73 15.58
N GLU A 218 -1.12 -8.14 14.48
CA GLU A 218 -0.18 -7.03 14.49
C GLU A 218 -0.85 -5.82 13.81
N PRO A 219 -1.63 -5.03 14.58
CA PRO A 219 -2.22 -3.78 14.09
C PRO A 219 -1.15 -2.68 14.03
N LEU A 220 -1.39 -1.66 13.21
CA LEU A 220 -0.65 -0.40 13.24
C LEU A 220 -1.45 0.75 12.63
N TRP A 221 -1.06 1.97 12.96
CA TRP A 221 -1.40 3.17 12.22
C TRP A 221 -0.26 3.54 11.29
N VAL A 222 -0.58 3.78 10.02
CA VAL A 222 0.32 4.46 9.08
C VAL A 222 -0.14 5.91 8.96
N VAL A 223 0.77 6.85 9.13
CA VAL A 223 0.49 8.30 9.15
C VAL A 223 1.45 9.04 8.22
N ASP A 224 1.26 10.35 8.06
CA ASP A 224 2.20 11.22 7.33
C ASP A 224 2.39 10.79 5.86
N PHE A 225 1.28 10.45 5.21
CA PHE A 225 1.28 10.11 3.79
C PHE A 225 1.64 11.32 2.92
N PRO A 226 2.32 11.10 1.78
CA PRO A 226 2.39 12.11 0.72
C PRO A 226 0.99 12.56 0.35
N MET A 227 0.83 13.87 0.12
CA MET A 227 -0.47 14.42 -0.28
C MET A 227 -0.80 14.07 -1.73
N PHE A 228 0.22 14.05 -2.57
CA PHE A 228 0.10 13.79 -4.00
C PHE A 228 1.10 12.73 -4.47
N GLU A 229 0.71 12.01 -5.51
CA GLU A 229 1.60 11.17 -6.32
C GLU A 229 1.67 11.72 -7.74
N HIS A 230 2.86 11.69 -8.35
CA HIS A 230 3.02 12.12 -9.73
C HIS A 230 2.74 10.97 -10.68
N ASP A 231 1.82 11.19 -11.62
CA ASP A 231 1.60 10.31 -12.75
C ASP A 231 2.50 10.77 -13.90
N ASP A 232 3.62 10.07 -14.08
CA ASP A 232 4.58 10.36 -15.15
C ASP A 232 3.97 10.21 -16.55
N ALA A 233 2.99 9.31 -16.73
CA ALA A 233 2.38 9.06 -18.02
C ALA A 233 1.40 10.17 -18.41
N ALA A 234 0.61 10.66 -17.44
CA ALA A 234 -0.32 11.77 -17.64
C ALA A 234 0.31 13.15 -17.42
N GLY A 235 1.52 13.22 -16.85
CA GLY A 235 2.20 14.47 -16.51
C GLY A 235 1.41 15.32 -15.51
N ARG A 236 0.78 14.71 -14.52
CA ARG A 236 -0.05 15.40 -13.51
C ARG A 236 0.08 14.79 -12.13
N TRP A 237 -0.26 15.58 -11.12
CA TRP A 237 -0.40 15.11 -9.75
C TRP A 237 -1.79 14.52 -9.53
N ASN A 238 -1.86 13.39 -8.84
CA ASN A 238 -3.10 12.82 -8.32
C ASN A 238 -3.04 12.86 -6.79
N ALA A 239 -4.19 13.03 -6.13
CA ALA A 239 -4.26 12.92 -4.67
C ALA A 239 -4.09 11.46 -4.23
N VAL A 240 -3.26 11.20 -3.21
CA VAL A 240 -3.05 9.82 -2.73
C VAL A 240 -4.31 9.26 -2.05
N HIS A 241 -5.06 10.10 -1.34
CA HIS A 241 -6.32 9.73 -0.69
C HIS A 241 -7.52 10.31 -1.45
N HIS A 242 -7.84 11.57 -1.17
CA HIS A 242 -8.90 12.31 -1.86
C HIS A 242 -8.57 13.81 -1.81
N PRO A 243 -9.09 14.63 -2.73
CA PRO A 243 -8.69 16.04 -2.89
C PRO A 243 -9.14 16.97 -1.76
N PHE A 244 -9.83 16.46 -0.73
CA PHE A 244 -10.30 17.26 0.42
C PHE A 244 -9.51 16.98 1.71
N THR A 245 -8.45 16.16 1.61
CA THR A 245 -7.54 15.87 2.71
C THR A 245 -6.70 17.10 3.03
N ALA A 246 -6.62 17.47 4.31
CA ALA A 246 -5.81 18.60 4.74
C ALA A 246 -4.30 18.30 4.64
N PRO A 247 -3.48 19.28 4.21
CA PRO A 247 -2.03 19.19 4.38
C PRO A 247 -1.66 19.25 5.88
N LYS A 248 -0.49 18.73 6.23
CA LYS A 248 0.15 19.01 7.53
C LYS A 248 0.42 20.52 7.65
N ASP A 249 0.43 21.03 8.87
CA ASP A 249 0.59 22.46 9.11
C ASP A 249 1.94 22.97 8.54
N GLY A 250 1.89 24.02 7.73
CA GLY A 250 3.03 24.57 6.99
C GLY A 250 3.27 23.95 5.61
N HIS A 251 2.65 22.82 5.28
CA HIS A 251 2.80 22.20 3.95
C HIS A 251 1.87 22.86 2.91
N GLU A 252 0.89 23.66 3.33
CA GLU A 252 0.04 24.43 2.43
C GLU A 252 0.82 25.41 1.52
N ASP A 253 2.01 25.84 1.96
CA ASP A 253 2.89 26.75 1.22
C ASP A 253 3.57 26.08 0.01
N TRP A 254 3.65 24.75 0.01
CA TRP A 254 4.24 23.98 -1.08
C TRP A 254 3.23 23.49 -2.12
N LEU A 255 1.92 23.62 -1.86
CA LEU A 255 0.86 23.10 -2.73
C LEU A 255 0.98 23.56 -4.19
N GLU A 256 1.42 24.78 -4.43
CA GLU A 256 1.53 25.34 -5.79
C GLU A 256 2.96 25.29 -6.36
N THR A 257 3.97 25.21 -5.49
CA THR A 257 5.38 25.35 -5.87
C THR A 257 6.11 24.01 -5.95
N ASP A 258 5.88 23.12 -4.98
CA ASP A 258 6.49 21.80 -4.90
C ASP A 258 5.51 20.79 -4.25
N PRO A 259 4.47 20.36 -4.99
CA PRO A 259 3.44 19.47 -4.47
C PRO A 259 4.01 18.15 -3.93
N GLY A 260 5.14 17.68 -4.47
CA GLY A 260 5.79 16.44 -4.06
C GLY A 260 6.32 16.44 -2.63
N ARG A 261 6.50 17.62 -2.00
CA ARG A 261 6.91 17.77 -0.60
C ARG A 261 5.74 17.86 0.38
N CYS A 262 4.51 17.93 -0.12
CA CYS A 262 3.33 18.06 0.72
C CYS A 262 3.04 16.73 1.43
N ILE A 263 2.92 16.79 2.75
CA ILE A 263 2.49 15.67 3.59
C ILE A 263 1.06 15.96 4.02
N SER A 264 0.22 14.92 4.04
CA SER A 264 -1.18 15.00 4.41
C SER A 264 -1.42 14.64 5.87
N LYS A 265 -2.49 15.18 6.45
CA LYS A 265 -3.09 14.73 7.72
C LYS A 265 -3.98 13.51 7.49
N ALA A 266 -3.47 12.53 6.74
CA ALA A 266 -4.13 11.27 6.44
C ALA A 266 -3.50 10.13 7.24
N TYR A 267 -4.32 9.12 7.50
CA TYR A 267 -3.94 7.98 8.32
C TYR A 267 -4.74 6.75 7.96
N ASP A 268 -4.05 5.62 7.93
CA ASP A 268 -4.62 4.31 7.66
C ASP A 268 -4.42 3.39 8.86
N VAL A 269 -5.46 2.62 9.19
CA VAL A 269 -5.35 1.50 10.12
C VAL A 269 -5.12 0.22 9.33
N VAL A 270 -4.04 -0.46 9.67
CA VAL A 270 -3.61 -1.67 9.01
C VAL A 270 -3.58 -2.79 10.05
N LEU A 271 -4.05 -3.97 9.68
CA LEU A 271 -3.96 -5.17 10.49
C LEU A 271 -3.47 -6.32 9.63
N ASN A 272 -2.36 -6.95 10.03
CA ASN A 272 -1.85 -8.15 9.37
C ASN A 272 -1.57 -7.96 7.86
N GLY A 273 -1.16 -6.75 7.46
CA GLY A 273 -0.90 -6.40 6.05
C GLY A 273 -2.14 -6.05 5.23
N ILE A 274 -3.32 -5.95 5.87
CA ILE A 274 -4.57 -5.53 5.25
C ILE A 274 -4.93 -4.16 5.78
N GLU A 275 -5.19 -3.23 4.87
CA GLU A 275 -5.79 -1.93 5.18
C GLU A 275 -7.25 -2.15 5.62
N LEU A 276 -7.49 -1.99 6.92
CA LEU A 276 -8.82 -2.09 7.52
C LEU A 276 -9.67 -0.87 7.18
N GLY A 277 -9.05 0.30 7.13
CA GLY A 277 -9.71 1.56 6.88
C GLY A 277 -8.72 2.72 6.84
N GLY A 278 -9.21 3.87 6.40
CA GLY A 278 -8.40 5.04 6.17
C GLY A 278 -9.22 6.32 6.30
N GLY A 279 -8.55 7.39 6.69
CA GLY A 279 -9.18 8.65 7.05
C GLY A 279 -8.24 9.82 6.92
N SER A 280 -8.81 11.01 7.10
CA SER A 280 -8.02 12.23 7.16
C SER A 280 -8.75 13.35 7.88
N VAL A 281 -7.95 14.30 8.37
CA VAL A 281 -8.46 15.64 8.68
C VAL A 281 -8.81 16.31 7.36
N ARG A 282 -9.95 16.99 7.32
CA ARG A 282 -10.45 17.64 6.09
C ARG A 282 -10.03 19.09 6.01
N ILE A 283 -9.93 19.58 4.78
CA ILE A 283 -9.79 21.00 4.51
C ILE A 283 -11.11 21.69 4.87
N HIS A 284 -11.06 22.64 5.80
CA HIS A 284 -12.22 23.45 6.19
C HIS A 284 -12.11 24.92 5.74
N ARG A 285 -11.01 25.29 5.06
CA ARG A 285 -10.77 26.63 4.51
C ARG A 285 -10.85 26.59 2.99
N GLU A 286 -11.78 27.36 2.41
CA GLU A 286 -11.96 27.46 0.95
C GLU A 286 -10.63 27.79 0.23
N GLU A 287 -9.88 28.77 0.74
CA GLU A 287 -8.60 29.20 0.15
C GLU A 287 -7.61 28.04 -0.03
N VAL A 288 -7.52 27.16 0.99
CA VAL A 288 -6.63 26.00 0.96
C VAL A 288 -7.17 24.94 0.01
N GLN A 289 -8.49 24.72 -0.01
CA GLN A 289 -9.13 23.76 -0.93
C GLN A 289 -8.89 24.16 -2.39
N SER A 290 -8.97 25.46 -2.68
CA SER A 290 -8.70 26.03 -3.98
C SER A 290 -7.22 25.89 -4.39
N LYS A 291 -6.25 25.98 -3.45
CA LYS A 291 -4.83 25.66 -3.71
C LYS A 291 -4.65 24.20 -4.12
N VAL A 292 -5.32 23.27 -3.42
CA VAL A 292 -5.27 21.83 -3.74
C VAL A 292 -5.84 21.54 -5.13
N PHE A 293 -6.98 22.14 -5.49
CA PHE A 293 -7.53 21.96 -6.83
C PHE A 293 -6.59 22.48 -7.93
N ARG A 294 -5.93 23.63 -7.73
CA ARG A 294 -4.91 24.13 -8.66
C ARG A 294 -3.72 23.18 -8.78
N ALA A 295 -3.24 22.61 -7.68
CA ALA A 295 -2.17 21.61 -7.70
C ALA A 295 -2.54 20.36 -8.53
N LEU A 296 -3.82 19.97 -8.50
CA LEU A 296 -4.39 18.87 -9.28
C LEU A 296 -4.75 19.25 -10.72
N LYS A 297 -4.42 20.47 -11.16
CA LYS A 297 -4.77 21.03 -12.48
C LYS A 297 -6.29 21.09 -12.73
N ILE A 298 -7.07 21.25 -11.67
CA ILE A 298 -8.51 21.53 -11.75
C ILE A 298 -8.65 23.05 -11.71
N ASP A 299 -9.09 23.65 -12.81
CA ASP A 299 -9.28 25.10 -12.89
C ASP A 299 -10.52 25.58 -12.11
N ALA A 300 -10.68 26.90 -12.01
CA ALA A 300 -11.77 27.48 -11.22
C ALA A 300 -13.17 27.18 -11.78
N GLU A 301 -13.30 27.06 -13.10
CA GLU A 301 -14.58 26.77 -13.75
C GLU A 301 -14.97 25.31 -13.50
N GLU A 302 -14.04 24.38 -13.67
CA GLU A 302 -14.21 22.97 -13.37
C GLU A 302 -14.47 22.75 -11.88
N ALA A 303 -13.70 23.42 -11.00
CA ALA A 303 -13.89 23.36 -9.55
C ALA A 303 -15.27 23.89 -9.14
N SER A 304 -15.73 25.01 -9.71
CA SER A 304 -17.07 25.54 -9.44
C SER A 304 -18.17 24.60 -9.95
N SER A 305 -18.00 24.03 -11.13
CA SER A 305 -18.98 23.14 -11.76
C SER A 305 -19.13 21.82 -10.98
N LYS A 306 -18.01 21.22 -10.55
CA LYS A 306 -18.00 19.92 -9.87
C LYS A 306 -18.13 20.02 -8.35
N PHE A 307 -17.56 21.06 -7.75
CA PHE A 307 -17.38 21.20 -6.29
C PHE A 307 -17.85 22.56 -5.76
N GLY A 308 -18.60 23.35 -6.53
CA GLY A 308 -19.10 24.67 -6.07
C GLY A 308 -19.89 24.59 -4.77
N PHE A 309 -20.75 23.57 -4.62
CA PHE A 309 -21.49 23.34 -3.38
C PHE A 309 -20.58 23.15 -2.16
N LEU A 310 -19.42 22.52 -2.33
CA LEU A 310 -18.45 22.29 -1.28
C LEU A 310 -17.72 23.61 -0.96
N LEU A 311 -17.23 24.30 -1.99
CA LEU A 311 -16.52 25.58 -1.83
C LEU A 311 -17.41 26.62 -1.13
N ASP A 312 -18.68 26.71 -1.52
CA ASP A 312 -19.68 27.57 -0.88
C ASP A 312 -19.87 27.19 0.59
N ALA A 313 -20.06 25.90 0.89
CA ALA A 313 -20.23 25.42 2.26
C ALA A 313 -19.03 25.75 3.17
N LEU A 314 -17.80 25.68 2.64
CA LEU A 314 -16.59 26.06 3.38
C LEU A 314 -16.57 27.54 3.77
N GLN A 315 -17.17 28.42 2.95
CA GLN A 315 -17.23 29.87 3.23
C GLN A 315 -18.23 30.23 4.34
N TYR A 316 -19.26 29.41 4.55
CA TYR A 316 -20.29 29.65 5.59
C TYR A 316 -19.89 29.17 7.00
N GLY A 317 -18.59 28.95 7.23
CA GLY A 317 -18.06 28.62 8.56
C GLY A 317 -18.01 27.12 8.85
N ALA A 318 -17.50 26.31 7.91
CA ALA A 318 -17.24 24.90 8.15
C ALA A 318 -16.24 24.73 9.33
N PRO A 319 -16.56 23.93 10.37
CA PRO A 319 -15.65 23.73 11.49
C PRO A 319 -14.44 22.88 11.06
N PRO A 320 -13.33 22.90 11.81
CA PRO A 320 -12.32 21.87 11.71
C PRO A 320 -12.98 20.50 11.90
N HIS A 321 -12.79 19.60 10.95
CA HIS A 321 -13.42 18.29 10.95
C HIS A 321 -12.49 17.24 10.33
N GLY A 322 -12.75 15.98 10.66
CA GLY A 322 -11.98 14.85 10.20
C GLY A 322 -12.73 13.56 10.46
N GLY A 323 -12.38 12.53 9.71
CA GLY A 323 -13.09 11.26 9.79
C GLY A 323 -12.27 10.12 9.22
N ILE A 324 -12.91 8.96 9.17
CA ILE A 324 -12.30 7.69 8.76
C ILE A 324 -13.43 6.72 8.40
N ALA A 325 -13.15 5.89 7.41
CA ALA A 325 -14.03 4.80 7.03
C ALA A 325 -13.32 3.45 7.18
N ILE A 326 -13.96 2.50 7.84
CA ILE A 326 -13.50 1.10 7.93
C ILE A 326 -14.27 0.26 6.93
N GLY A 327 -13.58 -0.57 6.16
CA GLY A 327 -14.20 -1.62 5.35
C GLY A 327 -14.75 -2.72 6.25
N LEU A 328 -16.06 -2.72 6.49
CA LEU A 328 -16.73 -3.69 7.35
C LEU A 328 -16.48 -5.13 6.86
N ASP A 329 -16.51 -5.34 5.55
CA ASP A 329 -16.32 -6.66 4.97
C ASP A 329 -14.90 -7.19 5.29
N ARG A 330 -13.86 -6.35 5.18
CA ARG A 330 -12.48 -6.74 5.55
C ARG A 330 -12.34 -6.97 7.05
N PHE A 331 -13.00 -6.15 7.86
CA PHE A 331 -12.99 -6.28 9.30
C PHE A 331 -13.57 -7.63 9.74
N VAL A 332 -14.74 -8.01 9.19
CA VAL A 332 -15.36 -9.32 9.46
C VAL A 332 -14.51 -10.46 8.90
N MET A 333 -13.99 -10.34 7.67
CA MET A 333 -13.12 -11.35 7.04
C MET A 333 -11.92 -11.69 7.92
N LEU A 334 -11.26 -10.69 8.50
CA LEU A 334 -10.16 -10.90 9.42
C LEU A 334 -10.62 -11.62 10.69
N MET A 335 -11.69 -11.14 11.35
CA MET A 335 -12.19 -11.75 12.59
C MET A 335 -12.65 -13.19 12.42
N THR A 336 -13.19 -13.57 11.25
CA THR A 336 -13.62 -14.94 10.95
C THR A 336 -12.51 -15.83 10.41
N GLY A 337 -11.37 -15.25 10.02
CA GLY A 337 -10.28 -15.97 9.36
C GLY A 337 -10.61 -16.42 7.93
N ALA A 338 -11.57 -15.76 7.28
CA ALA A 338 -11.96 -16.07 5.91
C ALA A 338 -10.88 -15.69 4.89
N GLU A 339 -10.77 -16.47 3.81
CA GLU A 339 -9.77 -16.23 2.75
C GLU A 339 -10.28 -15.23 1.68
N SER A 340 -11.59 -14.97 1.62
CA SER A 340 -12.20 -14.06 0.66
C SER A 340 -13.30 -13.20 1.30
N LEU A 341 -13.46 -11.96 0.82
CA LEU A 341 -14.64 -11.14 1.18
C LEU A 341 -15.97 -11.81 0.81
N ARG A 342 -15.96 -12.71 -0.17
CA ARG A 342 -17.16 -13.44 -0.59
C ARG A 342 -17.71 -14.35 0.50
N ASP A 343 -16.88 -14.77 1.45
CA ASP A 343 -17.28 -15.66 2.54
C ASP A 343 -17.96 -14.90 3.69
N VAL A 344 -17.92 -13.56 3.66
CA VAL A 344 -18.52 -12.68 4.68
C VAL A 344 -19.62 -11.76 4.12
N ILE A 345 -19.99 -11.96 2.85
CA ILE A 345 -21.06 -11.23 2.17
C ILE A 345 -22.13 -12.25 1.78
N ALA A 346 -23.40 -11.97 2.10
CA ALA A 346 -24.50 -12.91 1.84
C ALA A 346 -24.69 -13.24 0.35
N PHE A 347 -24.60 -12.25 -0.54
CA PHE A 347 -24.79 -12.39 -1.99
C PHE A 347 -23.65 -11.67 -2.76
N PRO A 348 -22.43 -12.22 -2.73
CA PRO A 348 -21.26 -11.58 -3.32
C PRO A 348 -21.31 -11.65 -4.85
N LYS A 349 -20.45 -10.87 -5.50
CA LYS A 349 -20.28 -10.89 -6.95
C LYS A 349 -19.01 -11.63 -7.35
N THR A 350 -19.03 -12.22 -8.55
CA THR A 350 -17.85 -12.80 -9.20
C THR A 350 -16.88 -11.70 -9.64
N GLN A 351 -15.67 -12.08 -10.06
CA GLN A 351 -14.68 -11.14 -10.62
C GLN A 351 -15.18 -10.34 -11.83
N ARG A 352 -16.26 -10.78 -12.50
CA ARG A 352 -16.91 -10.07 -13.60
C ARG A 352 -18.08 -9.18 -13.16
N ALA A 353 -18.17 -8.88 -11.86
CA ALA A 353 -19.27 -8.15 -11.23
C ALA A 353 -20.66 -8.83 -11.43
N GLN A 354 -20.68 -10.16 -11.56
CA GLN A 354 -21.93 -10.91 -11.78
C GLN A 354 -22.41 -11.61 -10.51
N ASP A 355 -23.73 -11.64 -10.33
CA ASP A 355 -24.41 -12.47 -9.35
C ASP A 355 -24.94 -13.72 -10.04
N LEU A 356 -24.33 -14.89 -9.75
CA LEU A 356 -24.71 -16.14 -10.39
C LEU A 356 -26.03 -16.71 -9.85
N LEU A 357 -26.50 -16.28 -8.68
CA LEU A 357 -27.77 -16.75 -8.11
C LEU A 357 -28.95 -16.08 -8.80
N THR A 358 -28.84 -14.78 -9.04
CA THR A 358 -29.92 -13.96 -9.61
C THR A 358 -29.77 -13.70 -11.11
N ASN A 359 -28.67 -14.16 -11.72
CA ASN A 359 -28.28 -13.86 -13.10
C ASN A 359 -28.17 -12.35 -13.39
N ALA A 360 -27.64 -11.58 -12.43
CA ALA A 360 -27.42 -10.14 -12.58
C ALA A 360 -25.99 -9.84 -13.04
N PRO A 361 -25.77 -8.80 -13.88
CA PRO A 361 -26.79 -7.99 -14.55
C PRO A 361 -27.51 -8.75 -15.69
N SER A 362 -28.74 -8.36 -15.99
CA SER A 362 -29.58 -8.94 -17.05
C SER A 362 -30.04 -7.88 -18.06
N ALA A 363 -30.62 -8.33 -19.19
CA ALA A 363 -31.26 -7.43 -20.14
C ALA A 363 -32.48 -6.72 -19.53
N VAL A 364 -32.83 -5.57 -20.10
CA VAL A 364 -33.95 -4.70 -19.68
C VAL A 364 -34.82 -4.37 -20.89
N ASP A 365 -36.11 -4.12 -20.67
CA ASP A 365 -37.05 -3.84 -21.76
C ASP A 365 -36.75 -2.51 -22.46
N GLU A 366 -36.94 -2.46 -23.78
CA GLU A 366 -36.75 -1.23 -24.57
C GLU A 366 -37.66 -0.08 -24.12
N LYS A 367 -38.83 -0.40 -23.55
CA LYS A 367 -39.73 0.60 -22.96
C LYS A 367 -39.02 1.35 -21.82
N GLN A 368 -38.34 0.63 -20.91
CA GLN A 368 -37.63 1.24 -19.79
C GLN A 368 -36.43 2.05 -20.26
N LEU A 369 -35.69 1.59 -21.27
CA LEU A 369 -34.60 2.36 -21.88
C LEU A 369 -35.09 3.69 -22.48
N ARG A 370 -36.24 3.67 -23.15
CA ARG A 370 -36.87 4.88 -23.71
C ARG A 370 -37.34 5.84 -22.62
N GLU A 371 -37.91 5.33 -21.53
CA GLU A 371 -38.30 6.13 -20.36
C GLU A 371 -37.09 6.82 -19.70
N LEU A 372 -35.91 6.19 -19.71
CA LEU A 372 -34.66 6.77 -19.22
C LEU A 372 -33.90 7.60 -20.25
N HIS A 373 -34.46 7.79 -21.45
CA HIS A 373 -33.83 8.52 -22.56
C HIS A 373 -32.44 8.01 -22.99
N ILE A 374 -32.19 6.70 -22.85
CA ILE A 374 -30.92 6.06 -23.21
C ILE A 374 -31.09 5.00 -24.31
N ARG A 375 -30.00 4.69 -25.02
CA ARG A 375 -29.93 3.62 -26.01
C ARG A 375 -28.62 2.85 -25.88
N LEU A 376 -28.68 1.53 -26.01
CA LEU A 376 -27.48 0.69 -26.06
C LEU A 376 -26.78 0.87 -27.40
N ARG A 377 -25.45 1.09 -27.39
CA ARG A 377 -24.66 1.28 -28.62
C ARG A 377 -24.57 0.01 -29.46
N ASN A 378 -24.40 -1.13 -28.80
CA ASN A 378 -24.35 -2.46 -29.41
C ASN A 378 -25.38 -3.33 -28.69
N ALA A 379 -26.51 -3.63 -29.32
CA ALA A 379 -27.43 -4.63 -28.79
C ALA A 379 -26.75 -6.00 -28.91
N GLN A 380 -26.21 -6.56 -27.82
CA GLN A 380 -25.87 -7.97 -27.82
C GLN A 380 -27.16 -8.76 -28.05
N ALA A 381 -27.18 -9.58 -29.09
CA ALA A 381 -28.28 -10.49 -29.36
C ALA A 381 -28.44 -11.39 -28.13
N VAL A 382 -29.66 -11.43 -27.58
CA VAL A 382 -30.05 -12.38 -26.55
C VAL A 382 -29.82 -13.78 -27.12
N VAL A 383 -28.83 -14.50 -26.61
CA VAL A 383 -28.73 -15.94 -26.85
C VAL A 383 -29.80 -16.56 -25.95
N GLY A 384 -30.90 -16.96 -26.57
CA GLY A 384 -32.04 -17.59 -25.92
C GLY A 384 -31.79 -19.03 -25.47
#